data_AF-A0A399DRD7-F1
#
_entry.id   AF-A0A399DRD7-F1
#
_cell.length_a   1.000
_cell.length_b   1.000
_cell.length_c   1.000
_cell.angle_alpha   90.00
_cell.angle_beta   90.00
_cell.angle_gamma   90.00
#
_symmetry.space_group_name_H-M   'P 1'
#
loop_
_entity.id
_entity.type
_entity.pdbx_description
1 polymer ?
#
loop_
_entity_poly.entity_id
_entity_poly.type
_entity_poly.pdbx_seq_one_letter_code
_entity_poly.pdbx_strand_id
1 'polypeptide(L)'
;MLRYLWVLAVAVTACGGTLELNTPSPTPPSNPAPGGWWKPGVDTTWHIQYTGTLDKTRQVTAYNLDLFDTPASVVQELAARGVKAVCYLSAGSWENWRPDRNLFPPEVLGRNYDGWAGERWLDIRQIDKLAPILRARLDLCKQKGFVGVDPDNVNGYQNNTGFPLTAQDQLRFNRWLASEAHQRGLAIGLKNTTELLPQLINDFDFLVTEECFAQGWCDQTRPMVQAGKPVLNIEYTDTRIKSASQFCASSISMGIFSILKRRELDGWVEECR
;
A
#
# COMPACT_ATOMS: atom_id res chain seq x y z
N MET A 1 28.03 -41.66 64.15
CA MET A 1 27.50 -41.23 65.45
C MET A 1 28.44 -40.14 65.95
N LEU A 2 28.13 -38.85 65.91
CA LEU A 2 27.27 -38.07 66.84
C LEU A 2 27.10 -36.70 66.14
N ARG A 3 25.91 -36.27 65.70
CA ARG A 3 24.80 -35.66 66.45
C ARG A 3 25.14 -34.30 67.14
N TYR A 4 24.68 -33.26 66.44
CA TYR A 4 23.99 -32.04 66.88
C TYR A 4 24.68 -31.05 67.85
N LEU A 5 25.01 -29.88 67.31
CA LEU A 5 25.02 -28.61 68.04
C LEU A 5 23.67 -27.90 67.82
N TRP A 6 23.02 -27.49 68.91
CA TRP A 6 21.97 -26.48 68.92
C TRP A 6 22.60 -25.13 69.28
N VAL A 7 22.29 -24.10 68.50
CA VAL A 7 22.65 -22.70 68.77
C VAL A 7 21.39 -21.96 69.18
N LEU A 8 21.47 -21.29 70.34
CA LEU A 8 20.47 -20.35 70.83
C LEU A 8 20.76 -18.95 70.26
N ALA A 9 19.70 -18.26 69.88
CA ALA A 9 19.69 -16.91 69.32
C ALA A 9 20.02 -15.82 70.34
N VAL A 10 20.63 -14.74 69.86
CA VAL A 10 20.54 -13.40 70.47
C VAL A 10 20.24 -12.41 69.35
N ALA A 11 19.15 -11.67 69.52
CA ALA A 11 18.74 -10.58 68.66
C ALA A 11 19.46 -9.29 69.07
N VAL A 12 19.94 -8.53 68.09
CA VAL A 12 20.37 -7.14 68.25
C VAL A 12 19.69 -6.30 67.19
N THR A 13 18.94 -5.29 67.64
CA THR A 13 18.33 -4.24 66.83
C THR A 13 19.37 -3.19 66.49
N ALA A 14 19.53 -2.88 65.19
CA ALA A 14 20.37 -1.79 64.69
C ALA A 14 19.51 -0.75 63.95
N CYS A 15 19.84 0.53 64.19
CA CYS A 15 19.16 1.70 63.66
C CYS A 15 19.49 1.99 62.18
N GLY A 16 18.42 2.18 61.41
CA GLY A 16 18.17 3.25 60.43
C GLY A 16 19.34 3.93 59.71
N GLY A 17 19.47 3.60 58.42
CA GLY A 17 20.26 4.32 57.43
C GLY A 17 20.20 3.62 56.07
N THR A 18 19.01 3.56 55.44
CA THR A 18 18.86 2.99 54.09
C THR A 18 19.26 4.03 53.04
N LEU A 19 20.37 3.74 52.35
CA LEU A 19 20.68 4.31 51.05
C LEU A 19 19.56 3.90 50.08
N GLU A 20 18.72 4.85 49.67
CA GLU A 20 17.77 4.63 48.57
C GLU A 20 18.55 4.51 47.26
N LEU A 21 18.68 3.28 46.78
CA LEU A 21 19.08 2.99 45.41
C LEU A 21 17.96 3.51 44.50
N ASN A 22 18.20 4.65 43.87
CA ASN A 22 17.33 5.25 42.88
C ASN A 22 17.32 4.35 41.62
N THR A 23 16.49 3.32 41.61
CA THR A 23 16.21 2.52 40.41
C THR A 23 15.41 3.38 39.44
N PRO A 24 15.91 3.69 38.23
CA PRO A 24 15.12 4.41 37.25
C PRO A 24 13.90 3.57 36.88
N SER A 25 12.71 4.16 37.05
CA SER A 25 11.46 3.59 36.57
C SER A 25 11.55 3.27 35.08
N PRO A 26 11.00 2.13 34.61
CA PRO A 26 10.97 1.82 33.19
C PRO A 26 10.13 2.89 32.48
N THR A 27 10.79 3.65 31.61
CA THR A 27 10.13 4.62 30.73
C THR A 27 9.09 3.87 29.90
N PRO A 28 7.82 4.32 29.86
CA PRO A 28 6.86 3.77 28.90
C PRO A 28 7.44 3.91 27.48
N PRO A 29 7.23 2.95 26.58
CA PRO A 29 7.77 3.03 25.23
C PRO A 29 7.31 4.33 24.60
N SER A 30 8.27 5.23 24.34
CA SER A 30 8.05 6.45 23.59
C SER A 30 7.53 6.05 22.21
N ASN A 31 6.36 6.55 21.81
CA ASN A 31 5.94 6.50 20.42
C ASN A 31 7.12 6.98 19.56
N PRO A 32 7.53 6.24 18.52
CA PRO A 32 8.56 6.73 17.63
C PRO A 32 8.10 8.07 17.06
N ALA A 33 9.02 9.04 16.99
CA ALA A 33 8.85 10.24 16.17
C ALA A 33 8.40 9.82 14.76
N PRO A 34 7.67 10.66 13.98
CA PRO A 34 7.19 10.29 12.65
C PRO A 34 8.36 9.82 11.79
N GLY A 35 8.50 8.49 11.69
CA GLY A 35 9.57 7.85 10.94
C GLY A 35 9.26 8.00 9.46
N GLY A 36 10.24 8.42 8.68
CA GLY A 36 10.08 8.55 7.22
C GLY A 36 9.56 7.24 6.60
N TRP A 37 8.79 7.37 5.53
CA TRP A 37 8.37 6.25 4.69
C TRP A 37 9.30 6.11 3.48
N TRP A 38 9.16 5.00 2.77
CA TRP A 38 9.88 4.78 1.51
C TRP A 38 9.49 5.86 0.48
N LYS A 39 10.49 6.51 -0.13
CA LYS A 39 10.31 7.45 -1.24
C LYS A 39 10.87 6.79 -2.50
N PRO A 40 10.01 6.21 -3.36
CA PRO A 40 10.49 5.55 -4.57
C PRO A 40 11.06 6.59 -5.55
N GLY A 41 12.21 6.29 -6.14
CA GLY A 41 12.84 7.12 -7.17
C GLY A 41 12.33 6.78 -8.57
N VAL A 42 12.61 7.65 -9.55
CA VAL A 42 12.28 7.43 -10.97
C VAL A 42 12.94 6.19 -11.58
N ASP A 43 13.96 5.64 -10.93
CA ASP A 43 14.65 4.39 -11.26
C ASP A 43 13.96 3.14 -10.69
N THR A 44 12.80 3.29 -10.05
CA THR A 44 12.02 2.16 -9.53
C THR A 44 11.56 1.25 -10.68
N THR A 45 12.04 0.02 -10.67
CA THR A 45 11.57 -1.06 -11.54
C THR A 45 10.59 -1.93 -10.75
N TRP A 46 9.59 -2.50 -11.40
CA TRP A 46 8.54 -3.20 -10.66
C TRP A 46 8.00 -4.42 -11.39
N HIS A 47 7.40 -5.30 -10.60
CA HIS A 47 6.53 -6.37 -11.07
C HIS A 47 5.22 -6.33 -10.28
N ILE A 48 4.14 -6.72 -10.93
CA ILE A 48 2.81 -6.84 -10.33
C ILE A 48 2.28 -8.24 -10.63
N GLN A 49 1.78 -8.92 -9.59
CA GLN A 49 1.20 -10.24 -9.72
C GLN A 49 0.20 -10.51 -8.59
N TYR A 50 -1.06 -10.74 -8.94
CA TYR A 50 -2.13 -11.04 -7.99
C TYR A 50 -2.65 -12.47 -8.10
N THR A 51 -2.33 -13.18 -9.18
CA THR A 51 -2.82 -14.54 -9.41
C THR A 51 -1.70 -15.54 -9.73
N GLY A 52 -2.01 -16.82 -9.58
CA GLY A 52 -1.07 -17.92 -9.77
C GLY A 52 0.04 -17.98 -8.71
N THR A 53 1.04 -18.83 -8.94
CA THR A 53 2.21 -18.91 -8.06
C THR A 53 3.09 -17.69 -8.26
N LEU A 54 3.32 -16.92 -7.20
CA LEU A 54 4.17 -15.72 -7.25
C LEU A 54 5.58 -16.06 -7.76
N ASP A 55 5.97 -15.44 -8.87
CA ASP A 55 7.35 -15.49 -9.35
C ASP A 55 8.19 -14.47 -8.55
N LYS A 56 8.90 -14.98 -7.55
CA LYS A 56 9.77 -14.16 -6.70
C LYS A 56 11.13 -13.90 -7.34
N THR A 57 11.46 -14.50 -8.49
CA THR A 57 12.83 -14.47 -9.03
C THR A 57 13.16 -13.23 -9.85
N ARG A 58 12.17 -12.37 -10.14
CA ARG A 58 12.38 -11.16 -10.94
C ARG A 58 13.36 -10.20 -10.27
N GLN A 59 14.22 -9.63 -11.09
CA GLN A 59 15.22 -8.64 -10.72
C GLN A 59 14.62 -7.24 -10.82
N VAL A 60 13.71 -6.93 -9.89
CA VAL A 60 13.01 -5.64 -9.81
C VAL A 60 13.21 -5.02 -8.42
N THR A 61 13.10 -3.70 -8.31
CA THR A 61 13.26 -3.02 -7.02
C THR A 61 12.00 -3.04 -6.18
N ALA A 62 10.82 -3.20 -6.81
CA ALA A 62 9.54 -3.31 -6.13
C ALA A 62 8.62 -4.43 -6.67
N TYR A 63 7.82 -5.02 -5.80
CA TYR A 63 6.66 -5.85 -6.16
C TYR A 63 5.38 -5.21 -5.67
N ASN A 64 4.35 -5.16 -6.50
CA ASN A 64 2.99 -4.83 -6.10
C ASN A 64 2.18 -6.13 -5.96
N LEU A 65 1.67 -6.39 -4.76
CA LEU A 65 1.07 -7.67 -4.37
C LEU A 65 -0.22 -7.46 -3.58
N ASP A 66 -1.17 -8.37 -3.74
CA ASP A 66 -2.46 -8.33 -3.06
C ASP A 66 -2.31 -8.36 -1.53
N LEU A 67 -2.99 -7.44 -0.83
CA LEU A 67 -2.99 -7.35 0.62
C LEU A 67 -3.40 -8.65 1.30
N PHE A 68 -4.48 -9.28 0.85
CA PHE A 68 -5.07 -10.41 1.56
C PHE A 68 -4.38 -11.72 1.20
N ASP A 69 -4.09 -11.92 -0.09
CA ASP A 69 -3.60 -13.19 -0.61
C ASP A 69 -2.09 -13.39 -0.43
N THR A 70 -1.35 -12.31 -0.13
CA THR A 70 0.09 -12.39 0.13
C THR A 70 0.39 -12.61 1.61
N PRO A 71 1.03 -13.73 2.01
CA PRO A 71 1.45 -13.95 3.39
C PRO A 71 2.60 -13.01 3.80
N ALA A 72 2.67 -12.67 5.10
CA ALA A 72 3.77 -11.86 5.64
C ALA A 72 5.16 -12.48 5.39
N SER A 73 5.26 -13.82 5.35
CA SER A 73 6.52 -14.52 5.06
C SER A 73 7.07 -14.21 3.66
N VAL A 74 6.19 -14.03 2.66
CA VAL A 74 6.59 -13.64 1.30
C VAL A 74 7.13 -12.21 1.30
N VAL A 75 6.47 -11.31 2.01
CA VAL A 75 6.91 -9.90 2.14
C VAL A 75 8.27 -9.82 2.83
N GLN A 76 8.48 -10.61 3.89
CA GLN A 76 9.75 -10.71 4.60
C GLN A 76 10.86 -11.29 3.70
N GLU A 77 10.57 -12.29 2.87
CA GLU A 77 11.52 -12.84 1.90
C GLU A 77 11.98 -11.81 0.87
N LEU A 78 11.06 -10.99 0.36
CA LEU A 78 11.39 -9.88 -0.55
C LEU A 78 12.23 -8.82 0.17
N ALA A 79 11.84 -8.44 1.39
CA ALA A 79 12.57 -7.47 2.19
C ALA A 79 14.00 -7.92 2.49
N ALA A 80 14.22 -9.21 2.78
CA ALA A 80 15.55 -9.78 3.03
C ALA A 80 16.48 -9.70 1.80
N ARG A 81 15.91 -9.55 0.60
CA ARG A 81 16.64 -9.33 -0.66
C ARG A 81 16.79 -7.85 -1.02
N GLY A 82 16.34 -6.94 -0.15
CA GLY A 82 16.33 -5.50 -0.40
C GLY A 82 15.21 -5.03 -1.33
N VAL A 83 14.29 -5.93 -1.74
CA VAL A 83 13.17 -5.61 -2.63
C VAL A 83 12.01 -5.02 -1.83
N LYS A 84 11.38 -3.97 -2.36
CA LYS A 84 10.25 -3.29 -1.73
C LYS A 84 8.95 -4.00 -2.07
N ALA A 85 8.06 -4.18 -1.09
CA ALA A 85 6.71 -4.69 -1.32
C ALA A 85 5.69 -3.56 -1.17
N VAL A 86 4.84 -3.41 -2.18
CA VAL A 86 3.69 -2.49 -2.24
C VAL A 86 2.41 -3.32 -2.12
N CYS A 87 1.53 -2.86 -1.24
CA CYS A 87 0.31 -3.55 -0.82
C CYS A 87 -0.87 -3.08 -1.69
N TYR A 88 -1.39 -3.94 -2.55
CA TYR A 88 -2.62 -3.66 -3.28
C TYR A 88 -3.85 -3.80 -2.38
N LEU A 89 -4.75 -2.82 -2.45
CA LEU A 89 -6.10 -2.92 -1.92
C LEU A 89 -7.04 -2.10 -2.79
N SER A 90 -8.31 -2.48 -2.90
CA SER A 90 -9.32 -1.53 -3.38
C SER A 90 -9.73 -0.57 -2.28
N ALA A 91 -9.67 0.74 -2.56
CA ALA A 91 -10.09 1.79 -1.64
C ALA A 91 -11.41 2.44 -2.07
N GLY A 92 -11.68 2.51 -3.37
CA GLY A 92 -12.91 3.09 -3.93
C GLY A 92 -13.99 2.09 -4.31
N SER A 93 -13.73 0.78 -4.14
CA SER A 93 -14.73 -0.26 -4.37
C SER A 93 -14.76 -1.30 -3.23
N TRP A 94 -15.87 -2.01 -3.17
CA TRP A 94 -16.14 -3.16 -2.32
C TRP A 94 -16.06 -4.43 -3.15
N GLU A 95 -15.43 -5.46 -2.60
CA GLU A 95 -15.16 -6.74 -3.27
C GLU A 95 -15.76 -7.89 -2.44
N ASN A 96 -16.70 -8.65 -2.99
CA ASN A 96 -17.47 -9.66 -2.23
C ASN A 96 -16.67 -10.88 -1.77
N TRP A 97 -15.43 -11.04 -2.23
CA TRP A 97 -14.53 -12.12 -1.85
C TRP A 97 -13.62 -11.76 -0.68
N ARG A 98 -13.54 -10.47 -0.30
CA ARG A 98 -12.67 -10.04 0.79
C ARG A 98 -13.19 -10.53 2.15
N PRO A 99 -12.29 -10.87 3.09
CA PRO A 99 -12.70 -11.40 4.39
C PRO A 99 -13.40 -10.35 5.26
N ASP A 100 -13.14 -9.06 5.03
CA ASP A 100 -13.71 -7.92 5.75
C ASP A 100 -14.97 -7.32 5.09
N ARG A 101 -15.47 -7.93 4.00
CA ARG A 101 -16.60 -7.42 3.21
C ARG A 101 -17.85 -7.09 4.03
N ASN A 102 -18.10 -7.82 5.12
CA ASN A 102 -19.29 -7.67 5.96
C ASN A 102 -19.18 -6.47 6.92
N LEU A 103 -18.01 -5.83 7.00
CA LEU A 103 -17.82 -4.61 7.80
C LEU A 103 -18.34 -3.36 7.09
N PHE A 104 -18.54 -3.43 5.76
CA PHE A 104 -19.05 -2.30 4.98
C PHE A 104 -20.55 -2.12 5.20
N PRO A 105 -21.01 -0.95 5.67
CA PRO A 105 -22.44 -0.67 5.78
C PRO A 105 -23.13 -0.72 4.41
N PRO A 106 -24.34 -1.30 4.28
CA PRO A 106 -25.01 -1.41 2.98
C PRO A 106 -25.18 -0.07 2.25
N GLU A 107 -25.34 1.04 2.98
CA GLU A 107 -25.54 2.38 2.44
C GLU A 107 -24.29 3.03 1.82
N VAL A 108 -23.09 2.46 2.02
CA VAL A 108 -21.90 2.90 1.29
C VAL A 108 -21.72 2.16 -0.03
N LEU A 109 -22.51 1.12 -0.30
CA LEU A 109 -22.37 0.28 -1.48
C LEU A 109 -23.21 0.82 -2.65
N GLY A 110 -22.53 1.17 -3.74
CA GLY A 110 -23.09 1.74 -4.96
C GLY A 110 -23.46 0.71 -6.01
N ARG A 111 -23.40 1.14 -7.27
CA ARG A 111 -23.57 0.30 -8.46
C ARG A 111 -22.44 -0.73 -8.57
N ASN A 112 -22.73 -1.79 -9.31
CA ASN A 112 -21.71 -2.78 -9.68
C ASN A 112 -20.58 -2.10 -10.43
N TYR A 113 -19.37 -2.58 -10.21
CA TYR A 113 -18.20 -2.19 -10.98
C TYR A 113 -18.22 -2.90 -12.33
N ASP A 114 -18.05 -2.16 -13.42
CA ASP A 114 -18.13 -2.74 -14.76
C ASP A 114 -16.91 -3.63 -15.04
N GLY A 115 -17.16 -4.84 -15.56
CA GLY A 115 -16.10 -5.80 -15.89
C GLY A 115 -15.62 -6.69 -14.73
N TRP A 116 -16.02 -6.41 -13.49
CA TRP A 116 -15.58 -7.17 -12.30
C TRP A 116 -16.76 -7.68 -11.48
N ALA A 117 -17.11 -8.95 -11.68
CA ALA A 117 -18.25 -9.57 -11.02
C ALA A 117 -18.02 -9.68 -9.50
N GLY A 118 -18.99 -9.20 -8.71
CA GLY A 118 -18.89 -9.20 -7.24
C GLY A 118 -18.24 -7.94 -6.67
N GLU A 119 -17.88 -6.97 -7.51
CA GLU A 119 -17.34 -5.68 -7.12
C GLU A 119 -18.38 -4.56 -7.25
N ARG A 120 -18.36 -3.59 -6.34
CA ARG A 120 -19.30 -2.45 -6.29
C ARG A 120 -18.56 -1.17 -5.91
N TRP A 121 -18.94 -0.04 -6.50
CA TRP A 121 -18.40 1.26 -6.10
C TRP A 121 -18.75 1.63 -4.66
N LEU A 122 -17.90 2.43 -4.01
CA LEU A 122 -18.13 2.95 -2.66
C LEU A 122 -18.54 4.43 -2.68
N ASP A 123 -19.42 4.84 -1.75
CA ASP A 123 -19.65 6.26 -1.46
C ASP A 123 -18.49 6.86 -0.65
N ILE A 124 -17.45 7.28 -1.35
CA ILE A 124 -16.24 7.87 -0.76
C ILE A 124 -16.50 9.17 0.04
N ARG A 125 -17.71 9.73 -0.02
CA ARG A 125 -18.09 10.89 0.81
C ARG A 125 -18.26 10.50 2.28
N GLN A 126 -18.62 9.24 2.54
CA GLN A 126 -18.86 8.71 3.89
C GLN A 126 -17.57 8.20 4.53
N ILE A 127 -16.52 9.05 4.55
CA ILE A 127 -15.19 8.70 5.08
C ILE A 127 -15.29 8.09 6.49
N ASP A 128 -16.12 8.64 7.38
CA ASP A 128 -16.23 8.13 8.76
C ASP A 128 -16.66 6.66 8.84
N LYS A 129 -17.42 6.17 7.86
CA LYS A 129 -17.85 4.76 7.78
C LYS A 129 -16.80 3.87 7.10
N LEU A 130 -16.08 4.42 6.12
CA LEU A 130 -15.03 3.70 5.40
C LEU A 130 -13.72 3.65 6.20
N ALA A 131 -13.45 4.67 7.02
CA ALA A 131 -12.20 4.87 7.71
C ALA A 131 -11.79 3.70 8.61
N PRO A 132 -12.67 3.12 9.46
CA PRO A 132 -12.29 1.97 10.27
C PRO A 132 -11.80 0.78 9.44
N ILE A 133 -12.39 0.56 8.27
CA ILE A 133 -12.09 -0.59 7.40
C ILE A 133 -10.78 -0.34 6.65
N LEU A 134 -10.65 0.82 6.00
CA LEU A 134 -9.45 1.15 5.23
C LEU A 134 -8.23 1.36 6.13
N ARG A 135 -8.40 1.92 7.33
CA ARG A 135 -7.34 1.98 8.36
C ARG A 135 -6.88 0.59 8.75
N ALA A 136 -7.81 -0.34 9.01
CA ALA A 136 -7.46 -1.72 9.33
C ALA A 136 -6.73 -2.42 8.18
N ARG A 137 -7.10 -2.15 6.92
CA ARG A 137 -6.36 -2.66 5.74
C ARG A 137 -4.94 -2.08 5.66
N LEU A 138 -4.77 -0.78 5.88
CA LEU A 138 -3.46 -0.13 5.91
C LEU A 138 -2.60 -0.63 7.09
N ASP A 139 -3.20 -0.85 8.26
CA ASP A 139 -2.55 -1.44 9.43
C ASP A 139 -2.08 -2.86 9.11
N LEU A 140 -2.89 -3.65 8.40
CA LEU A 140 -2.52 -5.00 7.96
C LEU A 140 -1.38 -4.97 6.94
N CYS A 141 -1.38 -4.04 5.98
CA CYS A 141 -0.24 -3.84 5.06
C CYS A 141 1.04 -3.59 5.87
N LYS A 142 0.99 -2.67 6.84
CA LYS A 142 2.15 -2.36 7.69
C LYS A 142 2.59 -3.56 8.52
N GLN A 143 1.64 -4.27 9.12
CA GLN A 143 1.90 -5.46 9.95
C GLN A 143 2.56 -6.59 9.15
N LYS A 144 2.15 -6.80 7.89
CA LYS A 144 2.75 -7.79 6.99
C LYS A 144 4.15 -7.39 6.50
N GLY A 145 4.57 -6.14 6.72
CA GLY A 145 5.90 -5.63 6.37
C GLY A 145 5.96 -4.91 5.03
N PHE A 146 4.82 -4.59 4.41
CA PHE A 146 4.79 -3.75 3.21
C PHE A 146 5.33 -2.35 3.54
N VAL A 147 5.95 -1.73 2.54
CA VAL A 147 6.54 -0.38 2.66
C VAL A 147 5.79 0.67 1.87
N GLY A 148 4.81 0.25 1.06
CA GLY A 148 3.90 1.13 0.36
C GLY A 148 2.54 0.47 0.14
N VAL A 149 1.59 1.25 -0.37
CA VAL A 149 0.23 0.83 -0.71
C VAL A 149 -0.17 1.37 -2.09
N ASP A 150 -0.87 0.54 -2.87
CA ASP A 150 -1.50 0.88 -4.14
C ASP A 150 -3.02 0.77 -3.98
N PRO A 151 -3.70 1.86 -3.56
CA PRO A 151 -5.15 1.89 -3.41
C PRO A 151 -5.84 2.04 -4.77
N ASP A 152 -6.60 1.02 -5.16
CA ASP A 152 -7.35 1.02 -6.42
C ASP A 152 -8.66 1.80 -6.34
N ASN A 153 -9.21 2.10 -7.52
CA ASN A 153 -10.54 2.69 -7.72
C ASN A 153 -10.69 4.10 -7.13
N VAL A 154 -9.60 4.85 -7.05
CA VAL A 154 -9.54 6.23 -6.50
C VAL A 154 -9.89 7.33 -7.51
N ASN A 155 -10.69 6.98 -8.53
CA ASN A 155 -11.24 7.84 -9.59
C ASN A 155 -12.76 7.67 -9.79
N GLY A 156 -13.49 7.27 -8.74
CA GLY A 156 -14.94 7.01 -8.80
C GLY A 156 -15.78 8.18 -9.34
N TYR A 157 -15.35 9.43 -9.18
CA TYR A 157 -16.07 10.61 -9.72
C TYR A 157 -16.22 10.64 -11.25
N GLN A 158 -15.40 9.87 -11.99
CA GLN A 158 -15.50 9.74 -13.44
C GLN A 158 -16.38 8.57 -13.87
N ASN A 159 -16.92 7.83 -12.91
CA ASN A 159 -17.60 6.57 -13.14
C ASN A 159 -19.06 6.63 -12.68
N ASN A 160 -19.87 5.72 -13.20
CA ASN A 160 -21.26 5.60 -12.84
C ASN A 160 -21.45 4.83 -11.51
N THR A 161 -21.00 5.43 -10.41
CA THR A 161 -20.96 4.75 -9.09
C THR A 161 -22.32 4.53 -8.45
N GLY A 162 -23.37 5.19 -8.95
CA GLY A 162 -24.66 5.29 -8.26
C GLY A 162 -24.71 6.38 -7.18
N PHE A 163 -23.60 7.08 -6.95
CA PHE A 163 -23.51 8.24 -6.08
C PHE A 163 -23.11 9.48 -6.89
N PRO A 164 -23.57 10.69 -6.52
CA PRO A 164 -23.21 11.93 -7.20
C PRO A 164 -21.82 12.40 -6.75
N LEU A 165 -20.78 11.60 -7.00
CA LEU A 165 -19.41 11.91 -6.60
C LEU A 165 -18.85 13.05 -7.46
N THR A 166 -18.26 14.04 -6.82
CA THR A 166 -17.57 15.14 -7.49
C THR A 166 -16.05 14.96 -7.46
N ALA A 167 -15.33 15.68 -8.33
CA ALA A 167 -13.87 15.78 -8.25
C ALA A 167 -13.40 16.26 -6.87
N GLN A 168 -14.15 17.15 -6.22
CA GLN A 168 -13.82 17.65 -4.88
C GLN A 168 -13.97 16.57 -3.81
N ASP A 169 -14.97 15.69 -3.94
CA ASP A 169 -15.12 14.53 -3.05
C ASP A 169 -13.95 13.56 -3.23
N GLN A 170 -13.53 13.31 -4.48
CA GLN A 170 -12.37 12.47 -4.76
C GLN A 170 -11.07 13.06 -4.20
N LEU A 171 -10.84 14.37 -4.36
CA LEU A 171 -9.68 15.05 -3.78
C LEU A 171 -9.66 14.91 -2.25
N ARG A 172 -10.81 15.09 -1.59
CA ARG A 172 -10.93 14.94 -0.13
C ARG A 172 -10.60 13.51 0.30
N PHE A 173 -11.16 12.52 -0.39
CA PHE A 173 -10.91 11.10 -0.09
C PHE A 173 -9.46 10.70 -0.33
N ASN A 174 -8.89 11.05 -1.48
CA ASN A 174 -7.53 10.68 -1.87
C ASN A 174 -6.49 11.31 -0.92
N ARG A 175 -6.67 12.57 -0.51
CA ARG A 175 -5.80 13.23 0.49
C ARG A 175 -5.89 12.59 1.86
N TRP A 176 -7.11 12.28 2.30
CA TRP A 176 -7.31 11.56 3.55
C TRP A 176 -6.59 10.21 3.52
N LEU A 177 -6.74 9.44 2.45
CA LEU A 177 -6.11 8.13 2.30
C LEU A 177 -4.57 8.22 2.28
N ALA A 178 -4.02 9.22 1.57
CA ALA A 178 -2.58 9.49 1.57
C ALA A 178 -2.05 9.82 2.97
N SER A 179 -2.76 10.68 3.71
CA SER A 179 -2.41 10.99 5.09
C SER A 179 -2.42 9.76 5.99
N GLU A 180 -3.43 8.89 5.87
CA GLU A 180 -3.53 7.65 6.65
C GLU A 180 -2.39 6.66 6.34
N ALA A 181 -1.97 6.57 5.07
CA ALA A 181 -0.82 5.75 4.67
C ALA A 181 0.49 6.31 5.25
N HIS A 182 0.73 7.62 5.12
CA HIS A 182 1.94 8.26 5.64
C HIS A 182 2.04 8.19 7.17
N GLN A 183 0.92 8.32 7.89
CA GLN A 183 0.88 8.14 9.36
C GLN A 183 1.33 6.73 9.79
N ARG A 184 1.21 5.74 8.91
CA ARG A 184 1.66 4.35 9.14
C ARG A 184 3.06 4.07 8.58
N GLY A 185 3.74 5.11 8.05
CA GLY A 185 5.03 4.98 7.41
C GLY A 185 4.98 4.11 6.14
N LEU A 186 3.89 4.22 5.37
CA LEU A 186 3.71 3.59 4.06
C LEU A 186 3.81 4.65 2.96
N ALA A 187 4.57 4.39 1.91
CA ALA A 187 4.44 5.12 0.65
C ALA A 187 3.06 4.90 0.04
N ILE A 188 2.54 5.82 -0.76
CA ILE A 188 1.23 5.65 -1.41
C ILE A 188 1.26 5.97 -2.91
N GLY A 189 0.66 5.09 -3.70
CA GLY A 189 0.44 5.25 -5.13
C GLY A 189 -0.87 5.98 -5.44
N LEU A 190 -0.87 6.85 -6.44
CA LEU A 190 -2.10 7.32 -7.07
C LEU A 190 -2.39 6.40 -8.24
N LYS A 191 -3.55 5.73 -8.28
CA LYS A 191 -3.93 4.81 -9.35
C LYS A 191 -4.78 5.52 -10.40
N ASN A 192 -4.35 5.54 -11.66
CA ASN A 192 -5.01 6.07 -12.88
C ASN A 192 -5.44 7.56 -12.87
N THR A 193 -5.68 8.18 -11.72
CA THR A 193 -6.43 9.44 -11.51
C THR A 193 -5.62 10.69 -11.91
N THR A 194 -5.16 10.74 -13.17
CA THR A 194 -4.23 11.75 -13.67
C THR A 194 -4.86 13.13 -13.82
N GLU A 195 -6.17 13.24 -13.95
CA GLU A 195 -6.89 14.50 -14.07
C GLU A 195 -6.89 15.32 -12.76
N LEU A 196 -6.68 14.64 -11.63
CA LEU A 196 -6.52 15.27 -10.32
C LEU A 196 -5.05 15.38 -9.89
N LEU A 197 -4.12 14.91 -10.72
CA LEU A 197 -2.69 14.88 -10.41
C LEU A 197 -2.12 16.27 -10.05
N PRO A 198 -2.45 17.39 -10.74
CA PRO A 198 -1.93 18.70 -10.36
C PRO A 198 -2.24 19.10 -8.91
N GLN A 199 -3.36 18.64 -8.37
CA GLN A 199 -3.81 18.92 -7.00
C GLN A 199 -3.30 17.89 -5.99
N LEU A 200 -2.91 16.69 -6.43
CA LEU A 200 -2.51 15.55 -5.59
C LEU A 200 -1.01 15.24 -5.64
N ILE A 201 -0.25 15.93 -6.50
CA ILE A 201 1.15 15.62 -6.77
C ILE A 201 2.02 15.59 -5.51
N ASN A 202 1.71 16.42 -4.51
CA ASN A 202 2.46 16.49 -3.26
C ASN A 202 2.00 15.47 -2.21
N ASP A 203 0.81 14.90 -2.39
CA ASP A 203 0.20 13.94 -1.45
C ASP A 203 0.65 12.50 -1.73
N PHE A 204 1.04 12.17 -2.96
CA PHE A 204 1.38 10.81 -3.39
C PHE A 204 2.86 10.61 -3.70
N ASP A 205 3.36 9.38 -3.58
CA ASP A 205 4.79 9.05 -3.71
C ASP A 205 5.15 8.44 -5.07
N PHE A 206 4.19 7.79 -5.74
CA PHE A 206 4.32 7.22 -7.08
C PHE A 206 2.95 7.19 -7.79
N LEU A 207 2.94 6.97 -9.10
CA LEU A 207 1.73 6.86 -9.90
C LEU A 207 1.68 5.46 -10.51
N VAL A 208 0.56 4.77 -10.39
CA VAL A 208 0.28 3.51 -11.09
C VAL A 208 -0.74 3.78 -12.18
N THR A 209 -0.44 3.40 -13.41
CA THR A 209 -1.35 3.58 -14.55
C THR A 209 -1.63 2.26 -15.26
N GLU A 210 -2.80 2.19 -15.87
CA GLU A 210 -3.22 1.09 -16.72
C GLU A 210 -3.62 1.63 -18.08
N GLU A 211 -3.07 1.04 -19.14
CA GLU A 211 -3.45 1.28 -20.53
C GLU A 211 -3.22 2.70 -21.03
N CYS A 212 -2.32 3.47 -20.42
CA CYS A 212 -2.11 4.84 -20.85
C CYS A 212 -1.63 4.90 -22.31
N PHE A 213 -0.86 3.91 -22.77
CA PHE A 213 -0.45 3.84 -24.16
C PHE A 213 -1.64 3.37 -24.99
N ALA A 214 -2.29 2.25 -24.63
CA ALA A 214 -3.45 1.75 -25.39
C ALA A 214 -4.53 2.83 -25.60
N GLN A 215 -4.76 3.69 -24.62
CA GLN A 215 -5.79 4.72 -24.67
C GLN A 215 -5.26 6.12 -25.07
N GLY A 216 -3.95 6.29 -25.21
CA GLY A 216 -3.33 7.49 -25.77
C GLY A 216 -3.27 8.69 -24.82
N TRP A 217 -3.16 8.46 -23.52
CA TRP A 217 -3.15 9.52 -22.50
C TRP A 217 -1.90 9.59 -21.62
N CYS A 218 -0.84 8.80 -21.89
CA CYS A 218 0.38 8.79 -21.06
C CYS A 218 1.03 10.17 -20.82
N ASP A 219 0.84 11.14 -21.72
CA ASP A 219 1.36 12.51 -21.53
C ASP A 219 0.84 13.18 -20.25
N GLN A 220 -0.32 12.75 -19.75
CA GLN A 220 -0.91 13.25 -18.50
C GLN A 220 -0.09 12.85 -17.26
N THR A 221 0.79 11.85 -17.36
CA THR A 221 1.65 11.39 -16.26
C THR A 221 2.90 12.24 -16.06
N ARG A 222 3.24 13.10 -17.03
CA ARG A 222 4.46 13.92 -17.04
C ARG A 222 4.70 14.73 -15.75
N PRO A 223 3.68 15.33 -15.09
CA PRO A 223 3.91 16.03 -13.82
C PRO A 223 4.52 15.14 -12.73
N MET A 224 4.23 13.83 -12.73
CA MET A 224 4.79 12.89 -11.76
C MET A 224 6.29 12.69 -11.96
N VAL A 225 6.69 12.44 -13.22
CA VAL A 225 8.10 12.29 -13.60
C VAL A 225 8.87 13.59 -13.32
N GLN A 226 8.29 14.75 -13.66
CA GLN A 226 8.89 16.07 -13.38
C GLN A 226 9.06 16.35 -11.88
N ALA A 227 8.20 15.78 -11.03
CA ALA A 227 8.33 15.85 -9.59
C ALA A 227 9.35 14.83 -9.02
N GLY A 228 10.06 14.08 -9.88
CA GLY A 228 11.04 13.07 -9.48
C GLY A 228 10.41 11.80 -8.90
N LYS A 229 9.14 11.53 -9.21
CA LYS A 229 8.38 10.38 -8.71
C LYS A 229 8.13 9.38 -9.83
N PRO A 230 8.23 8.07 -9.59
CA PRO A 230 8.07 7.08 -10.64
C PRO A 230 6.62 6.97 -11.11
N VAL A 231 6.49 6.68 -12.39
CA VAL A 231 5.24 6.25 -13.03
C VAL A 231 5.41 4.78 -13.42
N LEU A 232 4.54 3.95 -12.87
CA LEU A 232 4.54 2.50 -12.98
C LEU A 232 3.32 2.08 -13.83
N ASN A 233 3.53 1.86 -15.12
CA ASN A 233 2.47 1.62 -16.08
C ASN A 233 2.30 0.14 -16.43
N ILE A 234 1.05 -0.28 -16.60
CA ILE A 234 0.67 -1.61 -17.07
C ILE A 234 -0.06 -1.46 -18.40
N GLU A 235 0.38 -2.16 -19.43
CA GLU A 235 -0.40 -2.40 -20.64
C GLU A 235 -0.91 -3.84 -20.65
N TYR A 236 -2.01 -4.10 -21.35
CA TYR A 236 -2.64 -5.42 -21.36
C TYR A 236 -2.76 -6.03 -22.75
N THR A 237 -2.50 -7.34 -22.83
CA THR A 237 -2.51 -8.12 -24.09
C THR A 237 -3.90 -8.25 -24.73
N ASP A 238 -4.98 -8.02 -23.99
CA ASP A 238 -6.36 -8.03 -24.47
C ASP A 238 -6.78 -6.68 -25.10
N THR A 239 -5.92 -5.65 -25.03
CA THR A 239 -6.12 -4.34 -25.69
C THR A 239 -5.52 -4.32 -27.10
N ARG A 240 -5.28 -3.13 -27.67
CA ARG A 240 -4.53 -2.97 -28.93
C ARG A 240 -3.01 -3.20 -28.80
N ILE A 241 -2.48 -3.30 -27.58
CA ILE A 241 -1.07 -3.61 -27.32
C ILE A 241 -0.89 -5.13 -27.24
N LYS A 242 -0.01 -5.68 -28.07
CA LYS A 242 0.29 -7.12 -28.21
C LYS A 242 1.76 -7.45 -27.92
N SER A 243 2.65 -6.46 -27.93
CA SER A 243 4.06 -6.58 -27.53
C SER A 243 4.51 -5.29 -26.87
N ALA A 244 5.42 -5.40 -25.91
CA ALA A 244 6.04 -4.26 -25.22
C ALA A 244 6.77 -3.33 -26.19
N SER A 245 7.32 -3.88 -27.29
CA SER A 245 7.98 -3.12 -28.35
C SER A 245 7.13 -1.97 -28.91
N GLN A 246 5.79 -2.05 -28.80
CA GLN A 246 4.87 -1.01 -29.25
C GLN A 246 4.88 0.26 -28.39
N PHE A 247 5.35 0.20 -27.14
CA PHE A 247 5.43 1.36 -26.25
C PHE A 247 6.83 1.65 -25.71
N CYS A 248 7.78 0.72 -25.80
CA CYS A 248 9.05 0.85 -25.08
C CYS A 248 9.85 2.11 -25.40
N ALA A 249 10.00 2.48 -26.67
CA ALA A 249 10.71 3.70 -27.03
C ALA A 249 10.07 4.95 -26.41
N SER A 250 8.73 5.01 -26.39
CA SER A 250 7.98 6.09 -25.76
C SER A 250 8.06 6.04 -24.23
N SER A 251 7.94 4.86 -23.62
CA SER A 251 8.06 4.71 -22.17
C SER A 251 9.41 5.20 -21.66
N ILE A 252 10.50 4.81 -22.35
CA ILE A 252 11.87 5.23 -22.01
C ILE A 252 12.02 6.75 -22.19
N SER A 253 11.55 7.32 -23.30
CA SER A 253 11.68 8.75 -23.56
C SER A 253 10.87 9.61 -22.58
N MET A 254 9.77 9.08 -22.06
CA MET A 254 8.91 9.74 -21.07
C MET A 254 9.38 9.54 -19.62
N GLY A 255 10.35 8.65 -19.37
CA GLY A 255 10.78 8.32 -18.00
C GLY A 255 9.73 7.53 -17.20
N ILE A 256 8.94 6.73 -17.89
CA ILE A 256 7.91 5.85 -17.32
C ILE A 256 8.43 4.42 -17.34
N PHE A 257 8.17 3.65 -16.29
CA PHE A 257 8.44 2.21 -16.29
C PHE A 257 7.17 1.45 -16.69
N SER A 258 7.17 0.82 -17.87
CA SER A 258 6.00 0.12 -18.39
C SER A 258 6.25 -1.37 -18.59
N ILE A 259 5.23 -2.17 -18.29
CA ILE A 259 5.21 -3.62 -18.49
C ILE A 259 3.96 -4.02 -19.26
N LEU A 260 4.06 -5.07 -20.08
CA LEU A 260 2.91 -5.69 -20.72
C LEU A 260 2.51 -6.95 -19.92
N LYS A 261 1.24 -7.04 -19.55
CA LYS A 261 0.67 -8.09 -18.72
C LYS A 261 -0.53 -8.74 -19.41
N ARG A 262 -0.92 -9.92 -18.94
CA ARG A 262 -2.28 -10.44 -19.15
C ARG A 262 -3.21 -9.85 -18.09
N ARG A 263 -4.51 -9.75 -18.40
CA ARG A 263 -5.50 -9.11 -17.54
C ARG A 263 -5.60 -9.75 -16.15
N GLU A 264 -5.35 -11.04 -16.08
CA GLU A 264 -5.40 -11.83 -14.85
C GLU A 264 -4.27 -11.48 -13.87
N LEU A 265 -3.26 -10.70 -14.31
CA LEU A 265 -2.10 -10.34 -13.51
C LEU A 265 -1.41 -11.57 -12.91
N ASP A 266 -1.22 -12.60 -13.74
CA ASP A 266 -0.43 -13.79 -13.43
C ASP A 266 1.08 -13.49 -13.47
N GLY A 267 1.92 -14.52 -13.41
CA GLY A 267 3.38 -14.37 -13.49
C GLY A 267 3.92 -13.96 -14.87
N TRP A 268 3.09 -13.96 -15.93
CA TRP A 268 3.54 -13.58 -17.27
C TRP A 268 3.76 -12.07 -17.35
N VAL A 269 4.85 -11.67 -18.01
CA VAL A 269 5.20 -10.26 -18.26
C VAL A 269 6.10 -10.17 -19.47
N GLU A 270 5.90 -9.14 -20.30
CA GLU A 270 6.88 -8.68 -21.29
C GLU A 270 7.34 -7.27 -20.87
N GLU A 271 8.63 -7.17 -20.55
CA GLU A 271 9.28 -5.92 -20.13
C GLU A 271 9.91 -5.23 -21.35
N CYS A 272 10.19 -3.94 -21.21
CA CYS A 272 11.03 -3.24 -22.18
C CYS A 272 12.45 -3.79 -22.15
N ARG A 273 12.93 -4.20 -23.33
CA ARG A 273 14.30 -4.64 -23.57
C ARG A 273 15.11 -3.53 -24.22
#